data_AF-A0A7S0B9G9-F1
#
_entry.id   AF-A0A7S0B9G9-F1
#
_cell.length_a   1.000
_cell.length_b   1.000
_cell.length_c   1.000
_cell.angle_alpha   90.00
_cell.angle_beta   90.00
_cell.angle_gamma   90.00
#
_symmetry.space_group_name_H-M   'P 1'
#
loop_
_entity.id
_entity.type
_entity.pdbx_description
1 polymer ?
#
loop_
_entity_poly.entity_id
_entity_poly.type
_entity_poly.pdbx_seq_one_letter_code
_entity_poly.pdbx_strand_id
1 'polypeptide(L)'
;RVIAVVYDGSSGACRQALDTVRLRESSLPVATVELIVWPSQGASELLAAVDDRLREMNLGEAFRMQGRMVAVLPSGVVLPNCEADVMQLIAEMEYLAMVQPPLPAEAVRTERHLAGLRELRRAGPGPGAWWRGPAALARVADTLRDVFFCVLDDFLPEALAERLSAAILASRPQGPIPAEGRGGWTR
;
A
#
# COMPACT_ATOMS: atom_id res chain seq x y z
N ARG A 1 14.54 -5.92 -2.50
CA ARG A 1 13.89 -4.60 -2.31
C ARG A 1 13.59 -4.52 -0.82
N VAL A 2 14.10 -3.53 -0.10
CA VAL A 2 13.96 -3.41 1.36
C VAL A 2 13.24 -2.12 1.70
N ILE A 3 12.51 -2.12 2.82
CA ILE A 3 11.87 -0.94 3.42
C ILE A 3 12.93 -0.20 4.21
N ALA A 4 13.17 1.07 3.92
CA ALA A 4 14.09 1.88 4.69
C ALA A 4 13.34 2.54 5.86
N VAL A 5 13.77 2.26 7.09
CA VAL A 5 13.13 2.76 8.32
C VAL A 5 14.06 3.72 9.03
N VAL A 6 13.70 5.01 9.01
CA VAL A 6 14.40 6.05 9.78
C VAL A 6 13.74 6.17 11.15
N TYR A 7 14.53 6.22 12.23
CA TYR A 7 13.98 6.31 13.59
C TYR A 7 14.79 7.23 14.49
N ASP A 8 14.13 7.91 15.42
CA ASP A 8 14.82 8.64 16.48
C ASP A 8 15.38 7.67 17.54
N GLY A 9 16.70 7.49 17.55
CA GLY A 9 17.37 6.58 18.48
C GLY A 9 17.25 7.00 19.96
N SER A 10 16.94 8.27 20.23
CA SER A 10 16.75 8.78 21.59
C SER A 10 15.37 8.45 22.15
N SER A 11 14.37 8.17 21.30
CA SER A 11 12.99 7.89 21.68
C SER A 11 12.77 6.48 22.23
N GLY A 12 12.17 6.37 23.41
CA GLY A 12 11.77 5.08 23.99
C GLY A 12 10.70 4.35 23.18
N ALA A 13 9.72 5.08 22.65
CA ALA A 13 8.66 4.51 21.81
C ALA A 13 9.23 3.92 20.51
N CYS A 14 10.15 4.63 19.86
CA CYS A 14 10.81 4.12 18.66
C CYS A 14 11.63 2.86 18.95
N ARG A 15 12.34 2.80 20.08
CA ARG A 15 13.08 1.58 20.47
C ARG A 15 12.15 0.38 20.69
N GLN A 16 11.03 0.57 21.37
CA GLN A 16 10.04 -0.50 21.57
C GLN A 16 9.45 -1.00 20.23
N ALA A 17 9.13 -0.08 19.33
CA ALA A 17 8.66 -0.42 18.00
C ALA A 17 9.73 -1.19 17.20
N LEU A 18 10.99 -0.77 17.28
CA LEU A 18 12.12 -1.45 16.63
C LEU A 18 12.36 -2.86 17.17
N ASP A 19 12.19 -3.10 18.47
CA ASP A 19 12.31 -4.44 19.03
C ASP A 19 11.27 -5.38 18.42
N THR A 20 10.05 -4.88 18.19
CA THR A 20 8.98 -5.62 17.51
C THR A 20 9.33 -5.88 16.04
N VAL A 21 9.82 -4.86 15.33
CA VAL A 21 10.28 -4.98 13.93
C VAL A 21 11.40 -6.02 13.82
N ARG A 22 12.42 -5.96 14.69
CA ARG A 22 13.55 -6.90 14.69
C ARG A 22 13.11 -8.32 15.01
N LEU A 23 12.22 -8.48 15.98
CA LEU A 23 11.65 -9.79 16.31
C LEU A 23 10.92 -10.36 15.09
N ARG A 24 10.10 -9.56 14.41
CA ARG A 24 9.40 -10.02 13.21
C ARG A 24 10.36 -10.33 12.06
N GLU A 25 11.30 -9.44 11.78
CA GLU A 25 12.33 -9.62 10.74
C GLU A 25 13.09 -10.94 10.92
N SER A 26 13.42 -11.32 12.15
CA SER A 26 14.12 -12.58 12.45
C SER A 26 13.32 -13.84 12.10
N SER A 27 12.00 -13.71 11.96
CA SER A 27 11.07 -14.80 11.62
C SER A 27 10.69 -14.84 10.13
N LEU A 28 11.10 -13.85 9.34
CA LEU A 28 10.81 -13.78 7.91
C LEU A 28 11.88 -14.56 7.11
N PRO A 29 11.51 -15.16 5.96
CA PRO A 29 12.44 -15.94 5.14
C PRO A 29 13.53 -15.09 4.46
N VAL A 30 13.35 -13.78 4.38
CA VAL A 30 14.26 -12.83 3.73
C VAL A 30 14.33 -11.54 4.54
N ALA A 31 15.44 -10.82 4.44
CA ALA A 31 15.54 -9.48 5.01
C ALA A 31 14.63 -8.51 4.24
N THR A 32 13.79 -7.79 4.97
CA THR A 32 12.79 -6.86 4.44
C THR A 32 13.01 -5.42 4.87
N VAL A 33 13.80 -5.16 5.93
CA VAL A 33 14.02 -3.81 6.45
C VAL A 33 15.49 -3.40 6.51
N GLU A 34 15.73 -2.11 6.26
CA GLU A 34 16.99 -1.43 6.54
C GLU A 34 16.74 -0.37 7.61
N LEU A 35 17.40 -0.49 8.76
CA LEU A 35 17.19 0.39 9.91
C LEU A 35 18.24 1.51 9.92
N ILE A 36 17.80 2.76 9.88
CA ILE A 36 18.65 3.95 9.81
C ILE A 36 18.37 4.84 11.03
N VAL A 37 19.37 5.01 11.90
CA VAL A 37 19.22 5.87 13.09
C VAL A 37 19.27 7.35 12.70
N TRP A 38 18.40 8.16 13.29
CA TRP A 38 18.44 9.61 13.26
C TRP A 38 19.01 10.16 14.59
N PRO A 39 19.84 11.23 14.54
CA PRO A 39 20.36 11.90 13.36
C PRO A 39 21.55 11.15 12.73
N SER A 40 21.51 10.94 11.40
CA SER A 40 22.65 10.47 10.60
C SER A 40 22.56 11.05 9.18
N GLN A 41 23.68 11.05 8.45
CA GLN A 41 23.69 11.55 7.07
C GLN A 41 22.72 10.77 6.17
N GLY A 42 22.72 9.43 6.25
CA GLY A 42 21.79 8.59 5.48
C GLY A 42 20.32 8.85 5.82
N ALA A 43 20.01 9.10 7.09
CA ALA A 43 18.66 9.51 7.51
C ALA A 43 18.26 10.84 6.87
N SER A 44 19.16 11.84 6.88
CA SER A 44 18.90 13.15 6.29
C SER A 44 18.69 13.10 4.78
N GLU A 45 19.52 12.34 4.06
CA GLU A 45 19.39 12.18 2.60
C GLU A 45 18.07 11.49 2.22
N LEU A 46 17.72 10.41 2.93
CA LEU A 46 16.48 9.69 2.68
C LEU A 46 15.25 10.54 2.98
N LEU A 47 15.24 11.26 4.11
CA LEU A 47 14.13 12.15 4.49
C LEU A 47 13.98 13.32 3.50
N ALA A 48 15.09 13.88 3.00
CA ALA A 48 15.05 14.93 1.98
C ALA A 48 14.42 14.43 0.67
N ALA A 49 14.68 13.17 0.28
CA ALA A 49 14.10 12.57 -0.92
C ALA A 49 12.58 12.34 -0.84
N VAL A 50 12.00 12.34 0.35
CA VAL A 50 10.56 12.15 0.59
C VAL A 50 9.88 13.34 1.28
N ASP A 51 10.56 14.48 1.35
CA ASP A 51 10.10 15.67 2.10
C ASP A 51 8.75 16.19 1.58
N ASP A 52 8.56 16.27 0.27
CA ASP A 52 7.28 16.69 -0.32
C ASP A 52 6.12 15.80 0.14
N ARG A 53 6.32 14.47 0.17
CA ARG A 53 5.30 13.51 0.65
C ARG A 53 5.03 13.65 2.13
N LEU A 54 6.10 13.83 2.93
CA LEU A 54 5.96 14.05 4.37
C LEU A 54 5.20 15.34 4.68
N ARG A 55 5.44 16.42 3.92
CA ARG A 55 4.70 17.68 4.02
C ARG A 55 3.25 17.51 3.61
N GLU A 56 2.96 16.84 2.50
CA GLU A 56 1.58 16.54 2.08
C GLU A 56 0.80 15.81 3.18
N MET A 57 1.42 14.80 3.80
CA MET A 57 0.82 14.05 4.91
C MET A 57 0.67 14.87 6.19
N ASN A 58 1.52 15.87 6.38
CA ASN A 58 1.52 16.75 7.54
C ASN A 58 0.82 18.11 7.27
N LEU A 59 -0.13 18.14 6.32
CA LEU A 59 -0.92 19.34 5.98
C LEU A 59 -0.07 20.57 5.60
N GLY A 60 1.08 20.34 5.00
CA GLY A 60 2.04 21.37 4.59
C GLY A 60 2.99 21.84 5.69
N GLU A 61 2.87 21.33 6.92
CA GLU A 61 3.78 21.67 8.02
C GLU A 61 5.10 20.90 7.94
N ALA A 62 6.17 21.53 8.42
CA ALA A 62 7.50 20.92 8.48
C ALA A 62 7.48 19.66 9.37
N PHE A 63 7.83 18.52 8.78
CA PHE A 63 7.91 17.24 9.49
C PHE A 63 9.07 17.26 10.51
N ARG A 64 8.80 16.85 11.75
CA ARG A 64 9.81 16.75 12.81
C ARG A 64 10.08 15.29 13.13
N MET A 65 11.33 14.87 12.92
CA MET A 65 11.76 13.49 13.15
C MET A 65 11.87 13.13 14.65
N GLN A 66 12.01 14.12 15.53
CA GLN A 66 12.15 13.88 16.97
C GLN A 66 10.96 13.10 17.53
N GLY A 67 11.24 11.97 18.18
CA GLY A 67 10.24 11.07 18.72
C GLY A 67 9.57 10.15 17.71
N ARG A 68 9.96 10.17 16.43
CA ARG A 68 9.25 9.50 15.34
C ARG A 68 10.00 8.30 14.75
N MET A 69 9.24 7.45 14.06
CA MET A 69 9.75 6.41 13.18
C MET A 69 9.03 6.48 11.83
N VAL A 70 9.80 6.61 10.75
CA VAL A 70 9.30 6.76 9.39
C VAL A 70 9.80 5.58 8.55
N ALA A 71 8.90 4.89 7.86
CA ALA A 71 9.27 3.87 6.88
C ALA A 71 9.02 4.35 5.44
N VAL A 72 9.95 4.07 4.55
CA VAL A 72 9.86 4.33 3.11
C VAL A 72 9.87 3.00 2.39
N LEU A 73 8.75 2.66 1.76
CA LEU A 73 8.57 1.40 1.04
C LEU A 73 9.27 1.45 -0.32
N PRO A 74 9.61 0.30 -0.93
CA PRO A 74 10.14 0.23 -2.29
C PRO A 74 9.24 0.85 -3.38
N SER A 75 7.93 1.00 -3.10
CA SER A 75 6.97 1.68 -3.96
C SER A 75 7.05 3.21 -3.88
N GLY A 76 7.83 3.75 -2.94
CA GLY A 76 7.91 5.17 -2.59
C GLY A 76 6.84 5.61 -1.57
N VAL A 77 5.92 4.73 -1.18
CA VAL A 77 4.94 5.03 -0.12
C VAL A 77 5.67 5.30 1.20
N VAL A 78 5.20 6.29 1.96
CA VAL A 78 5.78 6.70 3.24
C VAL A 78 4.81 6.40 4.37
N LEU A 79 5.32 5.79 5.43
CA LEU A 79 4.60 5.53 6.68
C LEU A 79 5.24 6.41 7.79
N PRO A 80 4.65 7.56 8.15
CA PRO A 80 5.35 8.57 8.95
C PRO A 80 5.28 8.38 10.48
N ASN A 81 4.42 7.47 10.97
CA ASN A 81 4.14 7.29 12.41
C ASN A 81 4.25 5.82 12.83
N CYS A 82 5.27 5.10 12.35
CA CYS A 82 5.43 3.67 12.62
C CYS A 82 5.65 3.37 14.11
N GLU A 83 6.05 4.35 14.92
CA GLU A 83 6.17 4.19 16.38
C GLU A 83 4.80 4.04 17.07
N ALA A 84 3.75 4.60 16.49
CA ALA A 84 2.40 4.56 17.04
C ALA A 84 1.58 3.37 16.53
N ASP A 85 1.88 2.91 15.30
CA ASP A 85 1.28 1.73 14.68
C ASP A 85 2.34 0.92 13.91
N VAL A 86 3.03 0.05 14.65
CA VAL A 86 4.06 -0.84 14.09
C VAL A 86 3.45 -1.95 13.22
N MET A 87 2.16 -2.26 13.40
CA MET A 87 1.51 -3.36 12.68
C MET A 87 1.38 -3.06 11.19
N GLN A 88 1.19 -1.79 10.82
CA GLN A 88 1.21 -1.39 9.42
C GLN A 88 2.57 -1.69 8.76
N LEU A 89 3.67 -1.38 9.44
CA LEU A 89 5.01 -1.71 8.94
C LEU A 89 5.22 -3.23 8.84
N ILE A 90 4.78 -3.99 9.84
CA ILE A 90 4.88 -5.46 9.84
C ILE A 90 4.11 -6.07 8.66
N ALA A 91 2.91 -5.57 8.35
CA ALA A 91 2.14 -6.06 7.21
C ALA A 91 2.88 -5.87 5.88
N GLU A 92 3.57 -4.73 5.72
CA GLU A 92 4.39 -4.44 4.52
C GLU A 92 5.66 -5.31 4.46
N MET A 93 6.30 -5.57 5.62
CA MET A 93 7.41 -6.52 5.72
C MET A 93 6.97 -7.93 5.28
N GLU A 94 5.85 -8.39 5.83
CA GLU A 94 5.24 -9.68 5.48
C GLU A 94 4.89 -9.77 4.00
N TYR A 95 4.29 -8.71 3.45
CA TYR A 95 3.99 -8.63 2.03
C TYR A 95 5.27 -8.80 1.20
N LEU A 96 6.34 -8.07 1.50
CA LEU A 96 7.61 -8.18 0.77
C LEU A 96 8.27 -9.55 0.91
N ALA A 97 8.16 -10.19 2.08
CA ALA A 97 8.77 -11.49 2.32
C ALA A 97 8.01 -12.66 1.70
N MET A 98 6.67 -12.57 1.63
CA MET A 98 5.82 -13.70 1.28
C MET A 98 5.19 -13.59 -0.11
N VAL A 99 5.00 -12.37 -0.63
CA VAL A 99 4.38 -12.20 -1.95
C VAL A 99 5.36 -12.58 -3.03
N GLN A 100 5.06 -13.69 -3.67
CA GLN A 100 5.81 -14.17 -4.83
C GLN A 100 5.10 -13.71 -6.11
N PRO A 101 5.87 -13.33 -7.15
CA PRO A 101 5.27 -13.16 -8.47
C PRO A 101 4.61 -14.49 -8.90
N PRO A 102 3.52 -14.44 -9.67
CA PRO A 102 2.89 -15.65 -10.18
C PRO A 102 3.89 -16.47 -11.00
N LEU A 103 3.74 -17.80 -10.97
CA LEU A 103 4.58 -18.68 -11.79
C LEU A 103 4.40 -18.31 -13.29
N PRO A 104 5.40 -18.51 -14.15
CA PRO A 104 5.30 -18.13 -15.56
C PRO A 104 4.06 -18.71 -16.27
N ALA A 105 3.70 -19.96 -15.95
CA ALA A 105 2.49 -20.59 -16.48
C ALA A 105 1.19 -19.91 -16.01
N GLU A 106 1.15 -19.46 -14.76
CA GLU A 106 0.01 -18.74 -14.18
C GLU A 106 -0.12 -17.33 -14.75
N ALA A 107 1.02 -16.66 -14.98
CA ALA A 107 1.07 -15.36 -15.64
C ALA A 107 0.54 -15.45 -17.07
N VAL A 108 0.97 -16.45 -17.84
CA VAL A 108 0.49 -16.69 -19.22
C VAL A 108 -1.01 -17.02 -19.23
N ARG A 109 -1.48 -17.87 -18.30
CA ARG A 109 -2.90 -18.18 -18.16
C ARG A 109 -3.71 -16.92 -17.88
N THR A 110 -3.32 -16.16 -16.86
CA THR A 110 -3.95 -14.88 -16.48
C THR A 110 -4.01 -13.92 -17.67
N GLU A 111 -2.89 -13.73 -18.37
CA GLU A 111 -2.80 -12.80 -19.50
C GLU A 111 -3.75 -13.20 -20.64
N ARG A 112 -3.94 -14.50 -20.91
CA ARG A 112 -4.92 -14.97 -21.90
C ARG A 112 -6.35 -14.53 -21.56
N HIS A 113 -6.72 -14.55 -20.27
CA HIS A 113 -8.04 -14.09 -19.83
C HIS A 113 -8.18 -12.57 -19.96
N LEU A 114 -7.18 -11.84 -19.48
CA LEU A 114 -7.14 -10.37 -19.52
C LEU A 114 -7.10 -9.81 -20.96
N ALA A 115 -6.36 -10.44 -21.87
CA ALA A 115 -6.27 -10.02 -23.26
C ALA A 115 -7.64 -9.95 -23.94
N GLY A 116 -8.48 -10.97 -23.76
CA GLY A 116 -9.84 -10.97 -24.30
C GLY A 116 -10.74 -9.88 -23.71
N LEU A 117 -10.61 -9.59 -22.41
CA LEU A 117 -11.33 -8.48 -21.79
C LEU A 117 -10.86 -7.11 -22.33
N ARG A 118 -9.56 -6.94 -22.58
CA ARG A 118 -9.00 -5.72 -23.19
C ARG A 118 -9.45 -5.52 -24.64
N GLU A 119 -9.67 -6.59 -25.39
CA GLU A 119 -10.26 -6.51 -26.73
C GLU A 119 -11.71 -6.03 -26.68
N LEU A 120 -12.52 -6.62 -25.79
CA LEU A 120 -13.91 -6.21 -25.59
C LEU A 120 -14.02 -4.75 -25.11
N ARG A 121 -13.09 -4.32 -24.24
CA ARG A 121 -12.99 -2.92 -23.81
C ARG A 121 -12.74 -1.98 -25.00
N ARG A 122 -11.77 -2.30 -25.85
CA ARG A 122 -11.41 -1.49 -27.03
C ARG A 122 -12.53 -1.40 -28.06
N ALA A 123 -13.33 -2.44 -28.20
CA ALA A 123 -14.47 -2.48 -29.12
C ALA A 123 -15.76 -1.87 -28.53
N GLY A 124 -15.81 -1.64 -27.22
CA GLY A 124 -17.02 -1.23 -26.50
C GLY A 124 -17.32 0.27 -26.54
N PRO A 125 -18.48 0.69 -26.01
CA PRO A 125 -18.96 2.08 -25.97
C PRO A 125 -18.17 3.03 -25.03
N GLY A 126 -16.98 2.63 -24.58
CA GLY A 126 -16.13 3.41 -23.67
C GLY A 126 -16.24 3.03 -22.19
N PRO A 127 -15.60 3.82 -21.30
CA PRO A 127 -15.57 3.60 -19.86
C PRO A 127 -16.95 3.45 -19.23
N GLY A 128 -17.07 2.61 -18.21
CA GLY A 128 -18.30 2.45 -17.43
C GLY A 128 -19.39 1.57 -18.04
N ALA A 129 -19.35 1.31 -19.34
CA ALA A 129 -20.41 0.61 -20.07
C ALA A 129 -19.95 -0.66 -20.80
N TRP A 130 -18.69 -0.72 -21.24
CA TRP A 130 -18.18 -1.84 -22.08
C TRP A 130 -18.38 -3.22 -21.44
N TRP A 131 -18.23 -3.33 -20.12
CA TRP A 131 -18.32 -4.60 -19.40
C TRP A 131 -19.76 -5.10 -19.19
N ARG A 132 -20.76 -4.25 -19.42
CA ARG A 132 -22.19 -4.58 -19.24
C ARG A 132 -22.77 -5.42 -20.39
N GLY A 133 -22.05 -5.49 -21.52
CA GLY A 133 -22.48 -6.26 -22.67
C GLY A 133 -22.46 -7.77 -22.40
N PRO A 134 -23.34 -8.57 -23.05
CA PRO A 134 -23.42 -10.02 -22.83
C PRO A 134 -22.08 -10.73 -23.06
N ALA A 135 -21.33 -10.32 -24.09
CA ALA A 135 -20.03 -10.89 -24.41
C ALA A 135 -18.98 -10.65 -23.30
N ALA A 136 -18.97 -9.44 -22.72
CA ALA A 136 -18.07 -9.12 -21.63
C ALA A 136 -18.44 -9.87 -20.36
N LEU A 137 -19.74 -9.93 -20.01
CA LEU A 137 -20.21 -10.70 -18.86
C LEU A 137 -19.90 -12.20 -18.98
N ALA A 138 -20.08 -12.79 -20.16
CA ALA A 138 -19.68 -14.17 -20.42
C ALA A 138 -18.17 -14.38 -20.19
N ARG A 139 -17.34 -13.46 -20.70
CA ARG A 139 -15.89 -13.53 -20.51
C ARG A 139 -15.47 -13.35 -19.05
N VAL A 140 -16.13 -12.46 -18.31
CA VAL A 140 -15.93 -12.29 -16.87
C VAL A 140 -16.27 -13.57 -16.12
N ALA A 141 -17.41 -14.19 -16.43
CA ALA A 141 -17.82 -15.44 -15.80
C ALA A 141 -16.81 -16.57 -16.07
N ASP A 142 -16.31 -16.71 -17.30
CA ASP A 142 -15.27 -17.68 -17.63
C ASP A 142 -13.97 -17.41 -16.88
N THR A 143 -13.56 -16.14 -16.81
CA THR A 143 -12.33 -15.73 -16.11
C THR A 143 -12.42 -16.00 -14.61
N LEU A 144 -13.57 -15.72 -13.98
CA LEU A 144 -13.83 -16.04 -12.58
C LEU A 144 -13.89 -17.55 -12.33
N ARG A 145 -14.41 -18.34 -13.27
CA ARG A 145 -14.44 -19.81 -13.15
C ARG A 145 -13.03 -20.41 -13.21
N ASP A 146 -12.19 -19.90 -14.10
CA ASP A 146 -10.90 -20.52 -14.42
C ASP A 146 -9.74 -19.99 -13.56
N VAL A 147 -9.79 -18.71 -13.17
CA VAL A 147 -8.68 -18.01 -12.48
C VAL A 147 -9.11 -17.42 -11.13
N PHE A 148 -10.39 -17.52 -10.75
CA PHE A 148 -10.95 -17.04 -9.47
C PHE A 148 -10.88 -15.53 -9.21
N PHE A 149 -10.37 -14.75 -10.15
CA PHE A 149 -10.41 -13.29 -10.11
C PHE A 149 -10.58 -12.72 -11.53
N CYS A 150 -11.04 -11.48 -11.63
CA CYS A 150 -11.19 -10.77 -12.90
C CYS A 150 -10.87 -9.28 -12.69
N VAL A 151 -10.14 -8.67 -13.63
CA VAL A 151 -9.82 -7.24 -13.62
C VAL A 151 -10.64 -6.54 -14.70
N LEU A 152 -11.40 -5.53 -14.29
CA LEU A 152 -12.19 -4.69 -15.17
C LEU A 152 -11.62 -3.28 -15.18
N ASP A 153 -10.84 -2.97 -16.20
CA ASP A 153 -10.34 -1.60 -16.41
C ASP A 153 -11.46 -0.67 -16.85
N ASP A 154 -11.34 0.62 -16.54
CA ASP A 154 -12.34 1.65 -16.88
C ASP A 154 -13.75 1.25 -16.41
N PHE A 155 -13.84 0.63 -15.23
CA PHE A 155 -15.09 0.10 -14.68
C PHE A 155 -16.15 1.19 -14.44
N LEU A 156 -15.70 2.40 -14.11
CA LEU A 156 -16.53 3.59 -13.91
C LEU A 156 -16.21 4.65 -14.96
N PRO A 157 -17.18 5.51 -15.32
CA PRO A 157 -16.88 6.76 -15.99
C PRO A 157 -15.94 7.63 -15.16
N GLU A 158 -15.00 8.31 -15.81
CA GLU A 158 -13.97 9.15 -15.16
C GLU A 158 -14.56 10.16 -14.18
N ALA A 159 -15.55 10.94 -14.59
CA ALA A 159 -16.22 11.92 -13.73
C ALA A 159 -16.86 11.30 -12.47
N LEU A 160 -17.31 10.04 -12.52
CA LEU A 160 -17.83 9.34 -11.35
C LEU A 160 -16.69 8.86 -10.44
N ALA A 161 -15.61 8.35 -11.02
CA ALA A 161 -14.42 7.93 -10.28
C ALA A 161 -13.80 9.12 -9.52
N GLU A 162 -13.67 10.28 -10.16
CA GLU A 162 -13.18 11.51 -9.54
C GLU A 162 -14.04 11.96 -8.36
N ARG A 163 -15.37 11.97 -8.54
CA ARG A 163 -16.32 12.33 -7.48
C ARG A 163 -16.23 11.40 -6.28
N LEU A 164 -16.12 10.09 -6.52
CA LEU A 164 -15.96 9.10 -5.45
C LEU A 164 -14.62 9.27 -4.73
N SER A 165 -13.55 9.51 -5.47
CA SER A 165 -12.22 9.79 -4.90
C SER A 165 -12.25 11.02 -3.99
N ALA A 166 -12.82 12.13 -4.47
CA ALA A 166 -12.98 13.36 -3.69
C ALA A 166 -13.82 13.14 -2.42
N ALA A 167 -14.93 12.40 -2.53
CA ALA A 167 -15.78 12.08 -1.38
C ALA A 167 -15.06 11.22 -0.34
N ILE A 168 -14.30 10.20 -0.76
CA ILE A 168 -13.50 9.35 0.13
C ILE A 168 -12.44 10.16 0.87
N LEU A 169 -11.76 11.06 0.16
CA LEU A 169 -10.76 11.95 0.76
C LEU A 169 -11.41 12.92 1.76
N ALA A 170 -12.56 13.50 1.42
CA ALA A 170 -13.31 14.38 2.30
C ALA A 170 -13.90 13.65 3.52
N SER A 171 -14.25 12.37 3.38
CA SER A 171 -14.80 11.55 4.48
C SER A 171 -13.73 10.96 5.39
N ARG A 172 -12.44 11.13 5.10
CA ARG A 172 -11.39 10.67 6.02
C ARG A 172 -11.60 11.36 7.37
N PRO A 173 -11.85 10.61 8.45
CA PRO A 173 -12.10 11.21 9.75
C PRO A 173 -10.88 12.05 10.14
N GLN A 174 -11.08 13.37 10.23
CA GLN A 174 -10.10 14.26 10.83
C GLN A 174 -10.32 14.24 12.34
N GLY A 175 -9.46 13.50 13.05
CA GLY A 175 -9.51 13.41 14.49
C GLY A 175 -8.74 12.22 15.03
N PRO A 176 -8.42 12.20 16.33
CA PRO A 176 -7.83 11.02 16.95
C PRO A 176 -8.80 9.85 16.78
N ILE A 177 -8.31 8.71 16.29
CA ILE A 177 -9.03 7.44 16.39
C ILE A 177 -9.35 7.27 17.88
N PRO A 178 -10.64 7.22 18.28
CA PRO A 178 -11.00 7.03 19.67
C PRO A 178 -10.27 5.80 20.22
N ALA A 179 -9.77 5.88 21.45
CA ALA A 179 -9.03 4.77 22.07
C ALA A 179 -9.83 3.45 22.05
N GLU A 180 -11.15 3.55 22.02
CA GLU A 180 -12.12 2.46 21.93
C GLU A 180 -12.03 1.66 20.61
N GLY A 181 -11.44 2.22 19.54
CA GLY A 181 -11.19 1.53 18.27
C GLY A 181 -9.85 0.79 18.19
N ARG A 182 -9.02 0.84 19.25
CA ARG A 182 -7.72 0.13 19.30
C ARG A 182 -7.83 -1.33 19.71
N GLY A 183 -8.96 -1.73 20.31
CA GLY A 183 -9.33 -3.13 20.40
C GLY A 183 -9.81 -3.54 19.02
N GLY A 184 -8.96 -4.21 18.24
CA GLY A 184 -9.32 -4.69 16.91
C GLY A 184 -10.65 -5.45 16.91
N TRP A 185 -11.21 -5.67 15.73
CA TRP A 185 -12.38 -6.53 15.53
C TRP A 185 -12.09 -7.95 16.06
N THR A 186 -12.27 -8.15 17.37
CA THR A 186 -12.29 -9.45 18.00
C THR A 186 -13.61 -10.08 17.60
N ARG A 187 -13.55 -10.97 16.62
CA ARG A 187 -14.57 -12.02 16.48
C ARG A 187 -14.34 -13.08 17.55
#